data_AF-A0A2I0EWR9-F1
#
_entry.id   AF-A0A2I0EWR9-F1
#
_cell.length_a   1.000
_cell.length_b   1.000
_cell.length_c   1.000
_cell.angle_alpha   90.00
_cell.angle_beta   90.00
_cell.angle_gamma   90.00
#
_symmetry.space_group_name_H-M   'P 1'
#
loop_
_entity.id
_entity.type
_entity.pdbx_description
1 polymer ?
#
loop_
_entity_poly.entity_id
_entity_poly.type
_entity_poly.pdbx_seq_one_letter_code
_entity_poly.pdbx_strand_id
1 'polypeptide(L)'
;MEEMMTHSLEQIAQLEHSKEFARLHQKFHQFNPLKVLRVDQFEIRHSNILAWLLDPNETHQLGSFFLKKLLTRLVMRAENEGKGDGIDFLSFLYSSFHDAEVSREVKTHTNRMIDLLVHVPSQKLVLVIENKFHAGESDGQLVDYLAYAKAEFQEPGYTVLPIFLTLANEEPSDDSYLLLGYEDVLEIIEQQLEFSKETTADAIYDFLSFYIEVLKEQLVHDAESVELALTVYEENKNAIDFLFLSQNDNFKKQAVYKGIYKQLAKLDDSEKTALRKIYSAKKKTIDFVFNIGGNVIREAFLDFVKEADMPEEAYSANIRFPNFVLPDWFDFQETLGKPESAYWLGEAFIIWFERQVGERLKITVEVGPIPYAERYRLLTELENRDVSFQKSGKEEGKKYTKIYTAWTDVGDWASKQEVLKSMFVLYDAPELNDLFRKIAESVEAMADEEEAVLLEKEVVSYKRERATFSPQAFRQFCEAQGVDEDERKYHFRSPSFILPSFSRLKERFGETRIKWWWQNGPFLIWFEQLRDGRLKLVLELGPLYGDKRVALIDELEAYGLEFKPASKQKTAKYTRLFTNTKVIDDWQDDSRVADMMTRLYEDPKLQEVLRIIEMISLEKSGIQEESKWR
;
A
#
# COMPACT_ATOMS: atom_id res chain seq x y z
N MET A 1 8.51 -9.27 46.24
CA MET A 1 7.13 -9.55 45.74
C MET A 1 6.15 -8.47 46.21
N GLU A 2 6.21 -8.05 47.47
CA GLU A 2 5.68 -6.74 47.93
C GLU A 2 6.36 -5.57 47.18
N GLU A 3 7.69 -5.65 46.98
CA GLU A 3 8.49 -4.70 46.16
C GLU A 3 7.99 -4.51 44.71
N MET A 4 7.42 -5.54 44.07
CA MET A 4 6.95 -5.41 42.69
C MET A 4 5.61 -4.67 42.57
N MET A 5 4.78 -4.69 43.62
CA MET A 5 3.50 -3.96 43.66
C MET A 5 3.72 -2.48 43.95
N THR A 6 4.69 -2.16 44.82
CA THR A 6 5.15 -0.79 45.06
C THR A 6 5.68 -0.17 43.77
N HIS A 7 6.45 -0.94 43.00
CA HIS A 7 6.99 -0.53 41.71
C HIS A 7 5.90 -0.13 40.69
N SER A 8 4.78 -0.87 40.59
CA SER A 8 3.69 -0.51 39.67
C SER A 8 2.95 0.78 40.06
N LEU A 9 2.76 1.03 41.37
CA LEU A 9 2.12 2.26 41.86
C LEU A 9 3.06 3.47 41.71
N GLU A 10 4.36 3.30 41.94
CA GLU A 10 5.38 4.32 41.68
C GLU A 10 5.46 4.67 40.19
N GLN A 11 5.36 3.68 39.30
CA GLN A 11 5.32 3.90 37.85
C GLN A 11 4.05 4.63 37.39
N ILE A 12 2.90 4.35 38.00
CA ILE A 12 1.66 5.11 37.73
C ILE A 12 1.82 6.58 38.17
N ALA A 13 2.46 6.82 39.31
CA ALA A 13 2.76 8.19 39.75
C ALA A 13 3.76 8.90 38.82
N GLN A 14 4.77 8.19 38.31
CA GLN A 14 5.71 8.74 37.32
C GLN A 14 5.03 9.08 36.00
N LEU A 15 4.08 8.26 35.54
CA LEU A 15 3.28 8.54 34.34
C LEU A 15 2.52 9.88 34.45
N GLU A 16 1.98 10.23 35.62
CA GLU A 16 1.31 11.52 35.83
C GLU A 16 2.26 12.74 35.73
N HIS A 17 3.56 12.52 35.91
CA HIS A 17 4.59 13.55 35.79
C HIS A 17 5.29 13.57 34.41
N SER A 18 4.96 12.63 33.51
CA SER A 18 5.46 12.64 32.13
C SER A 18 4.92 13.87 31.38
N LYS A 19 5.83 14.64 30.76
CA LYS A 19 5.46 15.82 29.98
C LYS A 19 4.73 15.44 28.71
N GLU A 20 5.13 14.33 28.11
CA GLU A 20 4.63 13.73 26.89
C GLU A 20 3.21 13.20 27.13
N PHE A 21 2.99 12.49 28.24
CA PHE A 21 1.66 12.05 28.66
C PHE A 21 0.75 13.25 28.96
N ALA A 22 1.26 14.28 29.63
CA ALA A 22 0.49 15.49 29.91
C ALA A 22 0.10 16.25 28.63
N ARG A 23 1.02 16.37 27.66
CA ARG A 23 0.75 16.98 26.34
C ARG A 23 -0.31 16.21 25.57
N LEU A 24 -0.16 14.90 25.46
CA LEU A 24 -1.12 14.03 24.78
C LEU A 24 -2.49 14.05 25.50
N HIS A 25 -2.48 14.06 26.84
CA HIS A 25 -3.69 14.18 27.62
C HIS A 25 -4.41 15.52 27.40
N GLN A 26 -3.66 16.63 27.36
CA GLN A 26 -4.22 17.95 27.06
C GLN A 26 -4.86 17.99 25.67
N LYS A 27 -4.25 17.34 24.67
CA LYS A 27 -4.79 17.25 23.31
C LYS A 27 -6.16 16.56 23.30
N PHE A 28 -6.32 15.43 23.98
CA PHE A 28 -7.63 14.74 24.07
C PHE A 28 -8.67 15.46 24.93
N HIS A 29 -8.24 16.30 25.87
CA HIS A 29 -9.11 16.99 26.83
C HIS A 29 -9.28 18.49 26.53
N GLN A 30 -8.97 18.93 25.31
CA GLN A 30 -9.36 20.27 24.88
C GLN A 30 -10.87 20.44 24.93
N PHE A 31 -11.30 21.62 25.36
CA PHE A 31 -12.72 21.95 25.39
C PHE A 31 -13.29 21.88 23.97
N ASN A 32 -14.36 21.09 23.83
CA ASN A 32 -15.08 20.96 22.58
C ASN A 32 -16.59 20.87 22.90
N PRO A 33 -17.41 21.86 22.47
CA PRO A 33 -18.85 21.86 22.71
C PRO A 33 -19.57 20.61 22.21
N LEU A 34 -19.10 20.00 21.11
CA LEU A 34 -19.69 18.79 20.55
C LEU A 34 -19.43 17.56 21.42
N LYS A 35 -18.27 17.49 22.08
CA LYS A 35 -18.00 16.45 23.10
C LYS A 35 -18.87 16.65 24.35
N VAL A 36 -19.18 17.89 24.73
CA VAL A 36 -20.16 18.18 25.81
C VAL A 36 -21.55 17.65 25.42
N LEU A 37 -21.92 17.85 24.15
CA LEU A 37 -23.11 17.26 23.56
C LEU A 37 -22.96 15.77 23.24
N ARG A 38 -21.85 15.11 23.60
CA ARG A 38 -21.44 13.73 23.31
C ARG A 38 -21.67 13.29 21.86
N VAL A 39 -21.29 14.12 20.90
CA VAL A 39 -21.30 13.73 19.47
C VAL A 39 -20.40 12.50 19.27
N ASP A 40 -19.24 12.46 19.94
CA ASP A 40 -18.25 11.38 19.94
C ASP A 40 -18.72 10.02 20.50
N GLN A 41 -20.00 9.90 20.90
CA GLN A 41 -20.56 8.68 21.50
C GLN A 41 -21.83 8.18 20.80
N PHE A 42 -22.43 8.96 19.88
CA PHE A 42 -23.75 8.65 19.34
C PHE A 42 -23.81 8.94 17.84
N GLU A 43 -23.93 7.88 17.04
CA GLU A 43 -24.02 7.91 15.56
C GLU A 43 -25.09 8.87 15.04
N ILE A 44 -26.28 8.88 15.67
CA ILE A 44 -27.38 9.79 15.30
C ILE A 44 -26.96 11.27 15.32
N ARG A 45 -26.00 11.66 16.16
CA ARG A 45 -25.52 13.06 16.23
C ARG A 45 -24.60 13.39 15.07
N HIS A 46 -23.84 12.42 14.57
CA HIS A 46 -23.12 12.56 13.32
C HIS A 46 -24.10 12.69 12.15
N SER A 47 -25.15 11.86 12.11
CA SER A 47 -26.21 11.98 11.09
C SER A 47 -26.87 13.36 11.09
N ASN A 48 -27.05 14.00 12.25
CA ASN A 48 -27.56 15.38 12.33
C ASN A 48 -26.62 16.40 11.68
N ILE A 49 -25.32 16.28 11.92
CA ILE A 49 -24.31 17.19 11.35
C ILE A 49 -24.17 16.95 9.85
N LEU A 50 -24.16 15.68 9.42
CA LEU A 50 -24.14 15.31 8.01
C LEU A 50 -25.39 15.80 7.28
N ALA A 51 -26.58 15.64 7.86
CA ALA A 51 -27.81 16.17 7.26
C ALA A 51 -27.73 17.68 7.05
N TRP A 52 -27.23 18.41 8.06
CA TRP A 52 -27.00 19.85 7.96
C TRP A 52 -26.00 20.18 6.86
N LEU A 53 -24.88 19.45 6.73
CA LEU A 53 -23.88 19.67 5.68
C LEU A 53 -24.35 19.31 4.26
N LEU A 54 -25.22 18.31 4.14
CA LEU A 54 -25.73 17.79 2.86
C LEU A 54 -26.82 18.66 2.26
N ASP A 55 -27.56 19.42 3.07
CA ASP A 55 -28.67 20.28 2.62
C ASP A 55 -28.14 21.63 2.13
N PRO A 56 -28.10 21.92 0.83
CA PRO A 56 -27.52 23.15 0.31
C PRO A 56 -28.25 24.43 0.72
N ASN A 57 -29.43 24.33 1.33
CA ASN A 57 -30.24 25.46 1.79
C ASN A 57 -30.13 25.68 3.30
N GLU A 58 -29.37 24.85 4.00
CA GLU A 58 -29.14 25.00 5.44
C GLU A 58 -28.17 26.15 5.76
N THR A 59 -28.09 26.43 7.05
CA THR A 59 -27.41 27.61 7.59
C THR A 59 -25.87 27.55 7.58
N HIS A 60 -25.26 26.50 6.99
CA HIS A 60 -23.80 26.32 6.93
C HIS A 60 -23.09 27.17 5.86
N GLN A 61 -23.81 27.86 4.98
CA GLN A 61 -23.24 28.75 3.93
C GLN A 61 -22.35 28.05 2.89
N LEU A 62 -22.39 26.72 2.80
CA LEU A 62 -21.58 25.96 1.83
C LEU A 62 -22.33 25.73 0.50
N GLY A 63 -23.63 26.02 0.45
CA GLY A 63 -24.48 25.67 -0.70
C GLY A 63 -24.31 24.19 -1.04
N SER A 64 -24.25 23.87 -2.34
CA SER A 64 -24.06 22.48 -2.80
C SER A 64 -22.62 21.96 -2.71
N PHE A 65 -21.67 22.70 -2.12
CA PHE A 65 -20.26 22.33 -2.11
C PHE A 65 -20.01 20.95 -1.49
N PHE A 66 -20.54 20.72 -0.28
CA PHE A 66 -20.28 19.49 0.46
C PHE A 66 -20.85 18.28 -0.27
N LEU A 67 -22.12 18.35 -0.71
CA LEU A 67 -22.78 17.30 -1.48
C LEU A 67 -22.02 16.97 -2.79
N LYS A 68 -21.58 17.98 -3.55
CA LYS A 68 -20.80 17.77 -4.78
C LYS A 68 -19.45 17.09 -4.52
N LYS A 69 -18.76 17.53 -3.47
CA LYS A 69 -17.47 16.94 -3.08
C LYS A 69 -17.62 15.50 -2.60
N LEU A 70 -18.67 15.22 -1.84
CA LEU A 70 -18.99 13.86 -1.41
C LEU A 70 -19.22 12.94 -2.63
N LEU A 71 -20.01 13.37 -3.61
CA LEU A 71 -20.20 12.62 -4.86
C LEU A 71 -18.90 12.40 -5.63
N THR A 72 -18.00 13.40 -5.64
CA THR A 72 -16.69 13.28 -6.28
C THR A 72 -15.84 12.20 -5.60
N ARG A 73 -15.86 12.13 -4.26
CA ARG A 73 -15.10 11.13 -3.49
C ARG A 73 -15.54 9.70 -3.75
N LEU A 74 -16.84 9.47 -3.92
CA LEU A 74 -17.36 8.15 -4.25
C LEU A 74 -16.74 7.58 -5.53
N VAL A 75 -16.51 8.42 -6.54
CA VAL A 75 -15.92 8.01 -7.84
C VAL A 75 -14.42 7.79 -7.76
N MET A 76 -13.72 8.54 -6.90
CA MET A 76 -12.26 8.52 -6.82
C MET A 76 -11.70 7.37 -5.97
N ARG A 77 -12.53 6.68 -5.19
CA ARG A 77 -12.11 5.54 -4.35
C ARG A 77 -11.90 4.28 -5.19
N ALA A 78 -10.76 3.63 -5.00
CA ALA A 78 -10.43 2.39 -5.69
C ALA A 78 -11.38 1.24 -5.30
N GLU A 79 -11.85 1.23 -4.05
CA GLU A 79 -12.80 0.23 -3.52
C GLU A 79 -14.18 0.30 -4.18
N ASN A 80 -14.46 1.42 -4.87
CA ASN A 80 -15.66 1.64 -5.65
C ASN A 80 -15.46 1.40 -7.15
N GLU A 81 -14.27 0.95 -7.60
CA GLU A 81 -14.02 0.67 -9.01
C GLU A 81 -14.95 -0.44 -9.52
N GLY A 82 -15.66 -0.17 -10.63
CA GLY A 82 -16.71 -1.05 -11.18
C GLY A 82 -18.04 -1.04 -10.41
N LYS A 83 -18.08 -0.44 -9.21
CA LYS A 83 -19.33 -0.21 -8.47
C LYS A 83 -19.96 1.09 -8.98
N GLY A 84 -21.08 0.95 -9.69
CA GLY A 84 -21.81 2.08 -10.26
C GLY A 84 -21.61 2.30 -11.75
N ASP A 85 -21.18 1.26 -12.47
CA ASP A 85 -21.21 1.23 -13.94
C ASP A 85 -22.60 1.64 -14.48
N GLY A 86 -22.60 2.65 -15.34
CA GLY A 86 -23.83 3.23 -15.92
C GLY A 86 -24.36 4.49 -15.20
N ILE A 87 -23.74 4.92 -14.10
CA ILE A 87 -24.05 6.20 -13.45
C ILE A 87 -23.18 7.31 -14.06
N ASP A 88 -23.81 8.35 -14.59
CA ASP A 88 -23.11 9.52 -15.14
C ASP A 88 -22.72 10.49 -14.01
N PHE A 89 -21.70 10.13 -13.23
CA PHE A 89 -21.18 10.99 -12.16
C PHE A 89 -20.64 12.33 -12.67
N LEU A 90 -20.13 12.38 -13.90
CA LEU A 90 -19.61 13.62 -14.50
C LEU A 90 -20.72 14.66 -14.67
N SER A 91 -21.93 14.23 -15.03
CA SER A 91 -23.09 15.12 -15.12
C SER A 91 -23.37 15.82 -13.77
N PHE A 92 -23.32 15.06 -12.67
CA PHE A 92 -23.63 15.55 -11.32
C PHE A 92 -22.65 16.63 -10.85
N LEU A 93 -21.39 16.62 -11.27
CA LEU A 93 -20.40 17.64 -10.87
C LEU A 93 -20.83 19.06 -11.29
N TYR A 94 -21.44 19.18 -12.47
CA TYR A 94 -21.89 20.46 -13.05
C TYR A 94 -23.34 20.79 -12.73
N SER A 95 -24.11 19.84 -12.20
CA SER A 95 -25.51 20.02 -11.85
C SER A 95 -25.74 20.98 -10.67
N SER A 96 -26.95 21.54 -10.63
CA SER A 96 -27.46 22.24 -9.45
C SER A 96 -28.08 21.22 -8.49
N PHE A 97 -27.91 21.45 -7.19
CA PHE A 97 -28.54 20.63 -6.14
C PHE A 97 -29.43 21.49 -5.23
N HIS A 98 -29.82 22.70 -5.65
CA HIS A 98 -30.58 23.62 -4.79
C HIS A 98 -31.92 23.06 -4.30
N ASP A 99 -32.49 22.07 -5.00
CA ASP A 99 -33.73 21.38 -4.62
C ASP A 99 -33.48 20.05 -3.87
N ALA A 100 -32.27 19.84 -3.33
CA ALA A 100 -31.99 18.66 -2.53
C ALA A 100 -32.80 18.68 -1.22
N GLU A 101 -33.46 17.57 -0.93
CA GLU A 101 -34.24 17.31 0.27
C GLU A 101 -33.51 16.27 1.13
N VAL A 102 -33.14 16.64 2.35
CA VAL A 102 -32.37 15.77 3.25
C VAL A 102 -33.24 15.28 4.40
N SER A 103 -33.48 13.98 4.44
CA SER A 103 -34.25 13.31 5.50
C SER A 103 -33.34 12.45 6.37
N ARG A 104 -33.69 12.33 7.65
CA ARG A 104 -33.02 11.47 8.62
C ARG A 104 -34.00 10.42 9.13
N GLU A 105 -33.46 9.28 9.54
CA GLU A 105 -34.23 8.22 10.20
C GLU A 105 -35.49 7.82 9.38
N VAL A 106 -35.30 7.60 8.07
CA VAL A 106 -36.41 7.29 7.15
C VAL A 106 -36.86 5.85 7.36
N LYS A 107 -38.13 5.69 7.72
CA LYS A 107 -38.69 4.39 8.07
C LYS A 107 -39.02 3.55 6.83
N THR A 108 -38.45 2.36 6.73
CA THR A 108 -38.78 1.40 5.68
C THR A 108 -40.04 0.60 6.00
N HIS A 109 -40.50 -0.16 5.01
CA HIS A 109 -41.64 -1.07 5.13
C HIS A 109 -41.44 -2.19 6.18
N THR A 110 -40.21 -2.51 6.57
CA THR A 110 -39.88 -3.47 7.64
C THR A 110 -39.70 -2.82 9.02
N ASN A 111 -40.01 -1.53 9.16
CA ASN A 111 -39.78 -0.69 10.35
C ASN A 111 -38.29 -0.44 10.70
N ARG A 112 -37.36 -0.70 9.79
CA ARG A 112 -35.98 -0.24 9.94
C ARG A 112 -35.86 1.23 9.54
N MET A 113 -34.77 1.88 9.94
CA MET A 113 -34.60 3.33 9.81
C MET A 113 -33.32 3.62 9.04
N ILE A 114 -33.43 4.15 7.83
CA ILE A 114 -32.29 4.64 7.04
C ILE A 114 -31.75 5.89 7.73
N ASP A 115 -30.45 5.93 8.02
CA ASP A 115 -29.85 7.05 8.76
C ASP A 115 -30.04 8.38 8.04
N LEU A 116 -29.75 8.40 6.73
CA LEU A 116 -29.80 9.59 5.88
C LEU A 116 -30.32 9.24 4.48
N LEU A 117 -31.26 10.04 3.98
CA LEU A 117 -31.77 9.95 2.61
C LEU A 117 -31.74 11.34 1.98
N VAL A 118 -31.01 11.48 0.87
CA VAL A 118 -30.94 12.74 0.11
C VAL A 118 -31.67 12.54 -1.21
N HIS A 119 -32.72 13.29 -1.45
CA HIS A 119 -33.49 13.24 -2.70
C HIS A 119 -33.30 14.55 -3.47
N VAL A 120 -32.86 14.46 -4.73
CA VAL A 120 -32.65 15.63 -5.59
C VAL A 120 -33.51 15.47 -6.86
N PRO A 121 -34.76 16.01 -6.85
CA PRO A 121 -35.71 15.82 -7.94
C PRO A 121 -35.20 16.29 -9.30
N SER A 122 -34.54 17.44 -9.36
CA SER A 122 -34.02 18.03 -10.61
C SER A 122 -32.98 17.15 -11.31
N GLN A 123 -32.24 16.35 -10.53
CA GLN A 123 -31.22 15.42 -11.02
C GLN A 123 -31.72 13.98 -11.08
N LYS A 124 -32.97 13.73 -10.65
CA LYS A 124 -33.51 12.39 -10.41
C LYS A 124 -32.52 11.52 -9.63
N LEU A 125 -31.89 12.08 -8.60
CA LEU A 125 -30.85 11.41 -7.82
C LEU A 125 -31.36 11.14 -6.41
N VAL A 126 -31.07 9.96 -5.89
CA VAL A 126 -31.36 9.58 -4.50
C VAL A 126 -30.11 8.98 -3.89
N LEU A 127 -29.67 9.53 -2.75
CA LEU A 127 -28.59 8.95 -1.95
C LEU A 127 -29.20 8.26 -0.73
N VAL A 128 -28.86 7.00 -0.52
CA VAL A 128 -29.25 6.22 0.66
C VAL A 128 -28.00 5.99 1.47
N ILE A 129 -27.81 6.73 2.55
CA ILE A 129 -26.58 6.70 3.33
C ILE A 129 -26.85 5.98 4.64
N GLU A 130 -26.14 4.87 4.86
CA GLU A 130 -26.02 4.23 6.16
C GLU A 130 -24.76 4.73 6.85
N ASN A 131 -24.88 5.18 8.10
CA ASN A 131 -23.82 5.85 8.83
C ASN A 131 -23.32 5.02 10.03
N LYS A 132 -22.12 4.45 9.90
CA LYS A 132 -21.47 3.64 10.94
C LYS A 132 -20.25 4.37 11.53
N PHE A 133 -20.43 4.96 12.71
CA PHE A 133 -19.35 5.65 13.40
C PHE A 133 -18.67 4.79 14.47
N HIS A 134 -19.36 3.78 15.04
CA HIS A 134 -18.82 2.95 16.11
C HIS A 134 -18.89 1.45 15.84
N ALA A 135 -20.03 0.93 15.40
CA ALA A 135 -20.25 -0.50 15.24
C ALA A 135 -20.66 -0.84 13.80
N GLY A 136 -20.33 -2.05 13.36
CA GLY A 136 -20.78 -2.60 12.10
C GLY A 136 -22.31 -2.72 12.00
N GLU A 137 -22.78 -3.02 10.81
CA GLU A 137 -24.21 -3.12 10.51
C GLU A 137 -24.91 -4.35 11.09
N SER A 138 -26.24 -4.26 11.15
CA SER A 138 -27.10 -5.39 11.52
C SER A 138 -27.43 -6.25 10.29
N ASP A 139 -27.51 -7.57 10.47
CA ASP A 139 -27.75 -8.53 9.38
C ASP A 139 -28.94 -8.13 8.47
N GLY A 140 -28.64 -8.01 7.17
CA GLY A 140 -29.61 -7.73 6.11
C GLY A 140 -30.17 -6.30 6.09
N GLN A 141 -29.59 -5.36 6.85
CA GLN A 141 -30.01 -3.95 6.91
C GLN A 141 -29.90 -3.25 5.55
N LEU A 142 -28.75 -3.38 4.88
CA LEU A 142 -28.46 -2.73 3.60
C LEU A 142 -29.42 -3.13 2.47
N VAL A 143 -29.74 -4.42 2.40
CA VAL A 143 -30.65 -5.00 1.39
C VAL A 143 -32.05 -4.38 1.52
N ASP A 144 -32.54 -4.23 2.75
CA ASP A 144 -33.86 -3.63 3.03
C ASP A 144 -33.92 -2.17 2.58
N TYR A 145 -32.87 -1.40 2.85
CA TYR A 145 -32.79 0.03 2.53
C TYR A 145 -32.74 0.27 1.03
N LEU A 146 -31.93 -0.51 0.32
CA LEU A 146 -31.84 -0.44 -1.13
C LEU A 146 -33.16 -0.89 -1.78
N ALA A 147 -33.81 -1.93 -1.25
CA ALA A 147 -35.12 -2.37 -1.74
C ALA A 147 -36.20 -1.30 -1.54
N TYR A 148 -36.24 -0.65 -0.37
CA TYR A 148 -37.14 0.46 -0.09
C TYR A 148 -36.93 1.62 -1.07
N ALA A 149 -35.68 2.09 -1.24
CA ALA A 149 -35.39 3.21 -2.12
C ALA A 149 -35.72 2.92 -3.59
N LYS A 150 -35.44 1.70 -4.08
CA LYS A 150 -35.81 1.29 -5.45
C LYS A 150 -37.33 1.23 -5.65
N ALA A 151 -38.09 0.87 -4.62
CA ALA A 151 -39.56 0.82 -4.68
C ALA A 151 -40.19 2.21 -4.62
N GLU A 152 -39.70 3.08 -3.73
CA GLU A 152 -40.19 4.45 -3.56
C GLU A 152 -39.90 5.31 -4.79
N PHE A 153 -38.69 5.18 -5.36
CA PHE A 153 -38.21 5.97 -6.49
C PHE A 153 -38.17 5.16 -7.80
N GLN A 154 -39.25 4.41 -8.06
CA GLN A 154 -39.38 3.53 -9.24
C GLN A 154 -39.64 4.28 -10.58
N GLU A 155 -39.83 5.60 -10.54
CA GLU A 155 -40.08 6.37 -11.75
C GLU A 155 -38.88 6.34 -12.73
N PRO A 156 -39.11 6.25 -14.05
CA PRO A 156 -38.02 6.16 -15.02
C PRO A 156 -37.04 7.33 -14.94
N GLY A 157 -35.75 6.99 -14.88
CA GLY A 157 -34.64 7.92 -14.86
C GLY A 157 -34.13 8.30 -13.48
N TYR A 158 -34.68 7.74 -12.40
CA TYR A 158 -34.05 7.87 -11.08
C TYR A 158 -32.80 7.00 -10.94
N THR A 159 -31.75 7.60 -10.39
CA THR A 159 -30.52 6.93 -9.98
C THR A 159 -30.48 6.86 -8.46
N VAL A 160 -30.47 5.63 -7.93
CA VAL A 160 -30.32 5.37 -6.48
C VAL A 160 -28.87 5.00 -6.19
N LEU A 161 -28.19 5.81 -5.38
CA LEU A 161 -26.82 5.59 -4.90
C LEU A 161 -26.86 5.15 -3.43
N PRO A 162 -26.73 3.84 -3.16
CA PRO A 162 -26.50 3.36 -1.80
C PRO A 162 -25.06 3.64 -1.37
N ILE A 163 -24.89 4.25 -0.20
CA ILE A 163 -23.60 4.69 0.35
C ILE A 163 -23.46 4.12 1.76
N PHE A 164 -22.32 3.48 2.03
CA PHE A 164 -21.95 3.01 3.35
C PHE A 164 -20.84 3.91 3.89
N LEU A 165 -21.19 4.79 4.84
CA LEU A 165 -20.25 5.72 5.47
C LEU A 165 -19.70 5.11 6.76
N THR A 166 -18.39 4.90 6.84
CA THR A 166 -17.76 4.19 7.97
C THR A 166 -16.54 4.92 8.53
N LEU A 167 -16.28 4.77 9.84
CA LEU A 167 -15.09 5.32 10.50
C LEU A 167 -13.82 4.49 10.22
N ALA A 168 -13.94 3.17 10.06
CA ALA A 168 -12.82 2.23 10.02
C ALA A 168 -12.56 1.61 8.64
N ASN A 169 -13.10 2.20 7.57
CA ASN A 169 -13.10 1.63 6.21
C ASN A 169 -13.55 0.16 6.17
N GLU A 170 -14.51 -0.21 7.03
CA GLU A 170 -15.14 -1.52 6.99
C GLU A 170 -15.94 -1.68 5.69
N GLU A 171 -15.78 -2.82 5.01
CA GLU A 171 -16.57 -3.11 3.82
C GLU A 171 -18.04 -3.38 4.17
N PRO A 172 -19.01 -2.88 3.38
CA PRO A 172 -20.42 -3.21 3.55
C PRO A 172 -20.65 -4.71 3.29
N SER A 173 -21.66 -5.34 3.92
CA SER A 173 -22.01 -6.73 3.59
C SER A 173 -22.70 -6.90 2.23
N ASP A 174 -23.12 -5.80 1.59
CA ASP A 174 -23.75 -5.79 0.27
C ASP A 174 -22.87 -5.02 -0.72
N ASP A 175 -22.36 -5.74 -1.73
CA ASP A 175 -21.48 -5.20 -2.78
C ASP A 175 -22.11 -4.07 -3.61
N SER A 176 -23.43 -3.90 -3.55
CA SER A 176 -24.14 -2.82 -4.24
C SER A 176 -23.86 -1.44 -3.62
N TYR A 177 -23.40 -1.38 -2.37
CA TYR A 177 -23.11 -0.13 -1.65
C TYR A 177 -21.74 0.44 -2.03
N LEU A 178 -21.73 1.75 -2.27
CA LEU A 178 -20.50 2.52 -2.45
C LEU A 178 -19.90 2.83 -1.08
N LEU A 179 -18.62 2.52 -0.89
CA LEU A 179 -17.91 2.79 0.34
C LEU A 179 -17.51 4.27 0.40
N LEU A 180 -17.70 4.89 1.57
CA LEU A 180 -17.19 6.22 1.90
C LEU A 180 -16.63 6.21 3.33
N GLY A 181 -15.50 6.88 3.56
CA GLY A 181 -14.87 6.96 4.86
C GLY A 181 -15.09 8.31 5.54
N TYR A 182 -15.06 8.34 6.87
CA TYR A 182 -15.10 9.60 7.61
C TYR A 182 -13.85 10.47 7.37
N GLU A 183 -12.75 9.90 6.88
CA GLU A 183 -11.60 10.67 6.37
C GLU A 183 -11.97 11.54 5.15
N ASP A 184 -12.87 11.08 4.27
CA ASP A 184 -13.34 11.92 3.16
C ASP A 184 -14.16 13.09 3.69
N VAL A 185 -15.04 12.83 4.66
CA VAL A 185 -15.83 13.88 5.32
C VAL A 185 -14.91 14.92 5.97
N LEU A 186 -13.89 14.47 6.70
CA LEU A 186 -12.89 15.32 7.33
C LEU A 186 -12.19 16.19 6.28
N GLU A 187 -11.64 15.59 5.22
CA GLU A 187 -10.92 16.32 4.17
C GLU A 187 -11.80 17.34 3.44
N ILE A 188 -13.09 17.03 3.20
CA ILE A 188 -14.02 17.97 2.56
C ILE A 188 -14.23 19.21 3.43
N ILE A 189 -14.40 19.03 4.74
CA ILE A 189 -14.61 20.15 5.68
C ILE A 189 -13.33 20.96 5.84
N GLU A 190 -12.16 20.30 5.93
CA GLU A 190 -10.87 20.99 6.02
C GLU A 190 -10.57 21.83 4.78
N GLN A 191 -10.76 21.26 3.58
CA GLN A 191 -10.60 22.00 2.32
C GLN A 191 -11.50 23.24 2.32
N GLN A 192 -12.75 23.11 2.76
CA GLN A 192 -13.65 24.25 2.82
C GLN A 192 -13.13 25.35 3.75
N LEU A 193 -12.73 25.01 4.98
CA LEU A 193 -12.23 25.99 5.94
C LEU A 193 -10.94 26.68 5.46
N GLU A 194 -10.09 25.98 4.72
CA GLU A 194 -8.88 26.56 4.14
C GLU A 194 -9.22 27.64 3.09
N PHE A 195 -10.21 27.38 2.22
CA PHE A 195 -10.60 28.30 1.14
C PHE A 195 -11.56 29.42 1.58
N SER A 196 -12.33 29.26 2.66
CA SER A 196 -13.38 30.21 3.07
C SER A 196 -13.10 30.94 4.39
N LYS A 197 -11.86 30.91 4.89
CA LYS A 197 -11.49 31.51 6.18
C LYS A 197 -11.89 32.98 6.36
N GLU A 198 -11.92 33.76 5.28
CA GLU A 198 -12.27 35.20 5.32
C GLU A 198 -13.77 35.48 5.07
N THR A 199 -14.53 34.48 4.60
CA THR A 199 -15.93 34.66 4.15
C THR A 199 -16.95 33.87 4.97
N THR A 200 -16.52 32.84 5.71
CA THR A 200 -17.37 32.07 6.61
C THR A 200 -17.59 32.83 7.92
N ALA A 201 -18.84 32.88 8.40
CA ALA A 201 -19.14 33.45 9.71
C ALA A 201 -18.41 32.71 10.83
N ASP A 202 -17.83 33.44 11.79
CA ASP A 202 -17.03 32.89 12.90
C ASP A 202 -17.71 31.71 13.61
N ALA A 203 -19.03 31.79 13.85
CA ALA A 203 -19.78 30.73 14.52
C ALA A 203 -19.82 29.41 13.72
N ILE A 204 -19.89 29.48 12.39
CA ILE A 204 -19.86 28.30 11.50
C ILE A 204 -18.44 27.75 11.45
N TYR A 205 -17.45 28.63 11.32
CA TYR A 205 -16.03 28.24 11.35
C TYR A 205 -15.68 27.51 12.65
N ASP A 206 -16.08 28.06 13.79
CA ASP A 206 -15.85 27.46 15.10
C ASP A 206 -16.56 26.10 15.21
N PHE A 207 -17.82 26.01 14.79
CA PHE A 207 -18.57 24.75 14.81
C PHE A 207 -17.90 23.66 13.97
N LEU A 208 -17.51 23.98 12.73
CA LEU A 208 -16.82 23.05 11.83
C LEU A 208 -15.44 22.68 12.37
N SER A 209 -14.71 23.63 12.96
CA SER A 209 -13.42 23.36 13.63
C SER A 209 -13.60 22.39 14.80
N PHE A 210 -14.63 22.57 15.63
CA PHE A 210 -14.95 21.62 16.69
C PHE A 210 -15.33 20.24 16.15
N TYR A 211 -16.04 20.18 15.02
CA TYR A 211 -16.39 18.89 14.42
C TYR A 211 -15.15 18.19 13.82
N ILE A 212 -14.27 18.93 13.15
CA ILE A 212 -12.95 18.44 12.71
C ILE A 212 -12.18 17.83 13.87
N GLU A 213 -12.13 18.50 15.03
CA GLU A 213 -11.42 17.96 16.21
C GLU A 213 -12.07 16.67 16.75
N VAL A 214 -13.41 16.54 16.67
CA VAL A 214 -14.09 15.27 17.03
C VAL A 214 -13.72 14.18 16.03
N LEU A 215 -13.74 14.48 14.73
CA LEU A 215 -13.39 13.52 13.69
C LEU A 215 -11.92 13.11 13.77
N LYS A 216 -10.99 14.06 13.93
CA LYS A 216 -9.55 13.79 14.10
C LYS A 216 -9.26 12.91 15.29
N GLU A 217 -9.92 13.12 16.43
CA GLU A 217 -9.72 12.24 17.59
C GLU A 217 -10.10 10.77 17.30
N GLN A 218 -11.01 10.53 16.35
CA GLN A 218 -11.51 9.20 16.01
C GLN A 218 -10.83 8.60 14.75
N LEU A 219 -10.41 9.44 13.81
CA LEU A 219 -9.82 9.06 12.51
C LEU A 219 -8.29 9.16 12.49
N VAL A 220 -7.74 10.14 13.19
CA VAL A 220 -6.37 10.62 13.00
C VAL A 220 -5.58 10.35 14.27
N HIS A 221 -4.78 9.29 14.19
CA HIS A 221 -3.50 9.26 14.88
C HIS A 221 -2.53 10.15 14.09
N ASP A 222 -2.53 11.47 14.31
CA ASP A 222 -1.55 12.33 13.62
C ASP A 222 -0.13 11.91 14.02
N ALA A 223 0.83 12.03 13.10
CA ALA A 223 2.19 11.53 13.32
C ALA A 223 2.81 12.03 14.64
N GLU A 224 2.49 13.27 15.05
CA GLU A 224 2.94 13.81 16.34
C GLU A 224 2.28 13.10 17.53
N SER A 225 0.95 12.87 17.50
CA SER A 225 0.25 12.09 18.52
C SER A 225 0.72 10.64 18.60
N VAL A 226 0.99 10.00 17.45
CA VAL A 226 1.56 8.64 17.40
C VAL A 226 2.92 8.61 18.05
N GLU A 227 3.82 9.51 17.66
CA GLU A 227 5.17 9.59 18.22
C GLU A 227 5.14 9.89 19.74
N LEU A 228 4.26 10.80 20.18
CA LEU A 228 4.04 11.08 21.60
C LEU A 228 3.52 9.83 22.33
N ALA A 229 2.56 9.11 21.76
CA ALA A 229 2.02 7.90 22.38
C ALA A 229 3.04 6.75 22.42
N LEU A 230 3.84 6.57 21.36
CA LEU A 230 4.94 5.61 21.33
C LEU A 230 5.98 5.96 22.40
N THR A 231 6.40 7.22 22.49
CA THR A 231 7.36 7.70 23.50
C THR A 231 6.82 7.44 24.93
N VAL A 232 5.56 7.81 25.18
CA VAL A 232 4.92 7.56 26.48
C VAL A 232 4.86 6.07 26.78
N TYR A 233 4.49 5.24 25.80
CA TYR A 233 4.38 3.79 25.99
C TYR A 233 5.76 3.16 26.23
N GLU A 234 6.80 3.56 25.49
CA GLU A 234 8.18 3.12 25.70
C GLU A 234 8.65 3.38 27.13
N GLU A 235 8.44 4.60 27.63
CA GLU A 235 8.86 4.99 28.98
C GLU A 235 7.97 4.42 30.10
N ASN A 236 6.68 4.15 29.82
CA ASN A 236 5.68 3.87 30.85
C ASN A 236 4.81 2.62 30.59
N LYS A 237 5.29 1.68 29.77
CA LYS A 237 4.54 0.48 29.34
C LYS A 237 3.84 -0.25 30.49
N ASN A 238 4.56 -0.52 31.57
CA ASN A 238 4.00 -1.25 32.71
C ASN A 238 2.84 -0.50 33.37
N ALA A 239 2.94 0.82 33.52
CA ALA A 239 1.87 1.64 34.10
C ALA A 239 0.64 1.70 33.18
N ILE A 240 0.86 1.89 31.87
CA ILE A 240 -0.21 1.94 30.86
C ILE A 240 -0.92 0.59 30.76
N ASP A 241 -0.17 -0.52 30.59
CA ASP A 241 -0.73 -1.86 30.52
C ASP A 241 -1.52 -2.20 31.80
N PHE A 242 -0.97 -1.87 32.97
CA PHE A 242 -1.62 -2.16 34.26
C PHE A 242 -2.91 -1.36 34.45
N LEU A 243 -2.90 -0.06 34.14
CA LEU A 243 -4.11 0.79 34.21
C LEU A 243 -5.18 0.31 33.22
N PHE A 244 -4.81 0.06 31.96
CA PHE A 244 -5.74 -0.35 30.92
C PHE A 244 -6.35 -1.72 31.20
N LEU A 245 -5.53 -2.73 31.49
CA LEU A 245 -5.98 -4.11 31.72
C LEU A 245 -6.76 -4.27 33.03
N SER A 246 -6.60 -3.34 33.99
CA SER A 246 -7.41 -3.32 35.22
C SER A 246 -8.91 -3.11 34.95
N GLN A 247 -9.26 -2.46 33.83
CA GLN A 247 -10.65 -2.18 33.46
C GLN A 247 -11.12 -2.99 32.24
N ASN A 248 -10.23 -3.69 31.55
CA ASN A 248 -10.53 -4.40 30.30
C ASN A 248 -10.16 -5.89 30.43
N ASP A 249 -11.16 -6.77 30.51
CA ASP A 249 -10.96 -8.21 30.70
C ASP A 249 -10.76 -9.01 29.40
N ASN A 250 -10.99 -8.38 28.25
CA ASN A 250 -10.98 -9.03 26.93
C ASN A 250 -9.61 -9.61 26.56
N PHE A 251 -8.54 -9.19 27.25
CA PHE A 251 -7.16 -9.60 26.98
C PHE A 251 -6.67 -10.74 27.89
N LYS A 252 -7.50 -11.24 28.83
CA LYS A 252 -7.13 -12.32 29.78
C LYS A 252 -6.59 -13.59 29.12
N LYS A 253 -7.03 -13.89 27.90
CA LYS A 253 -6.61 -15.08 27.13
C LYS A 253 -5.23 -14.91 26.47
N GLN A 254 -4.76 -13.67 26.29
CA GLN A 254 -3.49 -13.40 25.63
C GLN A 254 -2.32 -13.73 26.57
N ALA A 255 -1.39 -14.57 26.10
CA ALA A 255 -0.26 -15.05 26.91
C ALA A 255 0.62 -13.92 27.46
N VAL A 256 0.79 -12.84 26.69
CA VAL A 256 1.63 -11.68 27.04
C VAL A 256 1.15 -11.00 28.33
N TYR A 257 -0.16 -10.93 28.56
CA TYR A 257 -0.76 -10.20 29.69
C TYR A 257 -1.09 -11.07 30.92
N LYS A 258 -0.87 -12.40 30.85
CA LYS A 258 -1.18 -13.32 31.96
C LYS A 258 -0.49 -12.92 33.27
N GLY A 259 0.75 -12.41 33.19
CA GLY A 259 1.50 -11.93 34.36
C GLY A 259 0.79 -10.76 35.06
N ILE A 260 0.32 -9.78 34.29
CA ILE A 260 -0.39 -8.59 34.80
C ILE A 260 -1.73 -8.99 35.41
N TYR A 261 -2.54 -9.82 34.75
CA TYR A 261 -3.81 -10.27 35.32
C TYR A 261 -3.63 -11.06 36.63
N LYS A 262 -2.53 -11.82 36.78
CA LYS A 262 -2.21 -12.50 38.03
C LYS A 262 -1.89 -11.53 39.16
N GLN A 263 -1.35 -10.36 38.85
CA GLN A 263 -1.13 -9.27 39.82
C GLN A 263 -2.45 -8.57 40.16
N LEU A 264 -3.23 -8.18 39.14
CA LEU A 264 -4.54 -7.53 39.32
C LEU A 264 -5.52 -8.35 40.17
N ALA A 265 -5.48 -9.69 40.03
CA ALA A 265 -6.32 -10.59 40.82
C ALA A 265 -6.03 -10.56 42.34
N LYS A 266 -4.85 -10.07 42.75
CA LYS A 266 -4.43 -9.98 44.15
C LYS A 266 -4.77 -8.65 44.82
N LEU A 267 -5.22 -7.66 44.05
CA LEU A 267 -5.55 -6.34 44.58
C LEU A 267 -6.80 -6.38 45.46
N ASP A 268 -6.79 -5.56 46.51
CA ASP A 268 -7.96 -5.33 47.34
C ASP A 268 -8.98 -4.39 46.66
N ASP A 269 -10.15 -4.22 47.27
CA ASP A 269 -11.22 -3.40 46.69
C ASP A 269 -10.90 -1.89 46.72
N SER A 270 -10.06 -1.44 47.65
CA SER A 270 -9.62 -0.05 47.74
C SER A 270 -8.67 0.29 46.59
N GLU A 271 -7.69 -0.59 46.34
CA GLU A 271 -6.72 -0.47 45.25
C GLU A 271 -7.41 -0.51 43.88
N LYS A 272 -8.34 -1.47 43.67
CA LYS A 272 -9.15 -1.53 42.45
C LYS A 272 -9.96 -0.25 42.23
N THR A 273 -10.51 0.31 43.30
CA THR A 273 -11.28 1.57 43.23
C THR A 273 -10.38 2.74 42.87
N ALA A 274 -9.15 2.81 43.41
CA ALA A 274 -8.16 3.83 43.08
C ALA A 274 -7.74 3.75 41.60
N LEU A 275 -7.39 2.55 41.11
CA LEU A 275 -7.03 2.32 39.70
C LEU A 275 -8.17 2.71 38.75
N ARG A 276 -9.41 2.36 39.10
CA ARG A 276 -10.59 2.74 38.31
C ARG A 276 -10.76 4.26 38.22
N LYS A 277 -10.51 4.99 39.32
CA LYS A 277 -10.57 6.46 39.32
C LYS A 277 -9.49 7.08 38.43
N ILE A 278 -8.25 6.62 38.55
CA ILE A 278 -7.12 7.10 37.74
C ILE A 278 -7.40 6.83 36.26
N TYR A 279 -7.76 5.59 35.92
CA TYR A 279 -8.09 5.21 34.56
C TYR A 279 -9.26 6.03 34.01
N SER A 280 -10.36 6.18 34.76
CA SER A 280 -11.54 6.93 34.30
C SER A 280 -11.23 8.40 34.02
N ALA A 281 -10.35 9.03 34.82
CA ALA A 281 -9.95 10.41 34.63
C ALA A 281 -9.08 10.62 33.37
N LYS A 282 -8.37 9.58 32.92
CA LYS A 282 -7.38 9.65 31.82
C LYS A 282 -7.68 8.65 30.69
N LYS A 283 -8.92 8.14 30.63
CA LYS A 283 -9.29 6.97 29.82
C LYS A 283 -8.86 7.10 28.37
N LYS A 284 -9.27 8.18 27.69
CA LYS A 284 -8.96 8.41 26.27
C LYS A 284 -7.46 8.34 25.98
N THR A 285 -6.65 8.98 26.82
CA THR A 285 -5.19 9.00 26.69
C THR A 285 -4.58 7.62 26.94
N ILE A 286 -5.01 6.93 28.00
CA ILE A 286 -4.50 5.59 28.32
C ILE A 286 -4.87 4.58 27.24
N ASP A 287 -6.13 4.60 26.78
CA ASP A 287 -6.60 3.71 25.71
C ASP A 287 -5.82 3.95 24.42
N PHE A 288 -5.61 5.22 24.05
CA PHE A 288 -4.83 5.59 22.88
C PHE A 288 -3.37 5.12 22.96
N VAL A 289 -2.70 5.41 24.08
CA VAL A 289 -1.30 5.02 24.31
C VAL A 289 -1.16 3.50 24.34
N PHE A 290 -2.09 2.78 24.99
CA PHE A 290 -2.10 1.32 25.00
C PHE A 290 -2.32 0.74 23.60
N ASN A 291 -3.25 1.29 22.82
CA ASN A 291 -3.55 0.80 21.48
C ASN A 291 -2.39 1.04 20.51
N ILE A 292 -1.80 2.24 20.52
CA ILE A 292 -0.62 2.57 19.70
C ILE A 292 0.60 1.75 20.17
N GLY A 293 0.84 1.69 21.47
CA GLY A 293 1.88 0.86 22.08
C GLY A 293 1.73 -0.64 21.82
N GLY A 294 0.49 -1.12 21.73
CA GLY A 294 0.17 -2.48 21.32
C GLY A 294 0.48 -2.76 19.85
N ASN A 295 0.63 -1.70 19.04
CA ASN A 295 0.83 -1.74 17.60
C ASN A 295 2.24 -1.28 17.17
N VAL A 296 3.23 -1.26 18.08
CA VAL A 296 4.62 -0.87 17.78
C VAL A 296 5.19 -1.62 16.57
N ILE A 297 4.80 -2.88 16.35
CA ILE A 297 5.21 -3.66 15.17
C ILE A 297 4.72 -3.05 13.84
N ARG A 298 3.51 -2.48 13.81
CA ARG A 298 2.97 -1.82 12.62
C ARG A 298 3.74 -0.55 12.32
N GLU A 299 4.00 0.27 13.34
CA GLU A 299 4.71 1.54 13.16
C GLU A 299 6.17 1.29 12.74
N ALA A 300 6.84 0.31 13.37
CA ALA A 300 8.15 -0.13 12.94
C ALA A 300 8.13 -0.67 11.50
N PHE A 301 7.06 -1.36 11.10
CA PHE A 301 6.92 -1.85 9.73
C PHE A 301 6.79 -0.72 8.70
N LEU A 302 6.06 0.36 9.02
CA LEU A 302 5.93 1.52 8.14
C LEU A 302 7.30 2.21 7.92
N ASP A 303 8.11 2.33 8.97
CA ASP A 303 9.48 2.83 8.85
C ASP A 303 10.36 1.85 8.04
N PHE A 304 10.18 0.54 8.25
CA PHE A 304 10.87 -0.52 7.50
C PHE A 304 10.61 -0.45 5.99
N VAL A 305 9.35 -0.37 5.55
CA VAL A 305 9.02 -0.34 4.10
C VAL A 305 9.52 0.94 3.44
N LYS A 306 9.52 2.06 4.18
CA LYS A 306 10.07 3.33 3.72
C LYS A 306 11.59 3.27 3.58
N GLU A 307 12.30 2.72 4.57
CA GLU A 307 13.76 2.54 4.51
C GLU A 307 14.19 1.49 3.48
N ALA A 308 13.33 0.50 3.21
CA ALA A 308 13.54 -0.52 2.17
C ALA A 308 13.16 -0.05 0.75
N ASP A 309 12.68 1.20 0.59
CA ASP A 309 12.23 1.78 -0.68
C ASP A 309 11.15 0.92 -1.38
N MET A 310 10.20 0.42 -0.58
CA MET A 310 9.16 -0.49 -1.05
C MET A 310 7.94 0.31 -1.55
N PRO A 311 7.42 0.02 -2.75
CA PRO A 311 6.27 0.73 -3.31
C PRO A 311 4.98 0.36 -2.58
N GLU A 312 3.98 1.26 -2.60
CA GLU A 312 2.74 1.13 -1.82
C GLU A 312 1.94 -0.13 -2.17
N GLU A 313 1.97 -0.55 -3.45
CA GLU A 313 1.35 -1.78 -3.93
C GLU A 313 2.01 -3.07 -3.40
N ALA A 314 3.23 -2.99 -2.86
CA ALA A 314 4.00 -4.16 -2.43
C ALA A 314 3.86 -4.47 -0.94
N TYR A 315 3.06 -3.74 -0.15
CA TYR A 315 2.92 -4.00 1.28
C TYR A 315 1.54 -3.72 1.86
N SER A 316 1.26 -4.31 3.02
CA SER A 316 0.11 -3.99 3.87
C SER A 316 0.54 -3.91 5.33
N ALA A 317 0.33 -2.74 5.94
CA ALA A 317 0.65 -2.46 7.34
C ALA A 317 -0.43 -3.02 8.31
N ASN A 318 -0.73 -4.32 8.16
CA ASN A 318 -1.64 -5.02 9.07
C ASN A 318 -1.09 -4.97 10.51
N ILE A 319 -1.98 -4.73 11.47
CA ILE A 319 -1.62 -4.53 12.88
C ILE A 319 -0.91 -5.75 13.49
N ARG A 320 -1.27 -6.96 13.05
CA ARG A 320 -0.76 -8.21 13.63
C ARG A 320 0.25 -8.92 12.74
N PHE A 321 0.03 -8.86 11.44
CA PHE A 321 0.83 -9.53 10.42
C PHE A 321 1.25 -8.54 9.34
N PRO A 322 2.01 -7.49 9.68
CA PRO A 322 2.51 -6.57 8.66
C PRO A 322 3.31 -7.34 7.62
N ASN A 323 2.99 -7.12 6.35
CA ASN A 323 3.35 -8.01 5.26
C ASN A 323 3.70 -7.28 3.99
N PHE A 324 4.47 -7.95 3.14
CA PHE A 324 4.95 -7.43 1.88
C PHE A 324 5.30 -8.54 0.90
N VAL A 325 5.42 -8.16 -0.36
CA VAL A 325 6.00 -8.94 -1.44
C VAL A 325 7.24 -8.22 -1.95
N LEU A 326 8.23 -8.94 -2.48
CA LEU A 326 9.34 -8.27 -3.15
C LEU A 326 8.82 -7.68 -4.47
N PRO A 327 9.07 -6.39 -4.76
CA PRO A 327 8.69 -5.78 -6.04
C PRO A 327 9.29 -6.53 -7.24
N ASP A 328 10.43 -7.18 -7.03
CA ASP A 328 11.08 -8.04 -8.02
C ASP A 328 10.18 -9.20 -8.47
N TRP A 329 9.20 -9.63 -7.68
CA TRP A 329 8.38 -10.82 -7.95
C TRP A 329 7.09 -10.55 -8.72
N PHE A 330 6.76 -9.29 -9.03
CA PHE A 330 5.53 -8.95 -9.74
C PHE A 330 5.43 -9.57 -11.14
N ASP A 331 6.55 -9.93 -11.76
CA ASP A 331 6.59 -10.61 -13.06
C ASP A 331 6.38 -12.12 -12.97
N PHE A 332 6.52 -12.74 -11.79
CA PHE A 332 6.33 -14.19 -11.62
C PHE A 332 4.92 -14.64 -11.93
N GLN A 333 3.94 -13.74 -11.90
CA GLN A 333 2.56 -14.03 -12.28
C GLN A 333 2.43 -14.52 -13.73
N GLU A 334 3.38 -14.17 -14.61
CA GLU A 334 3.39 -14.64 -16.01
C GLU A 334 3.66 -16.16 -16.09
N THR A 335 4.52 -16.67 -15.21
CA THR A 335 4.89 -18.09 -15.15
C THR A 335 4.01 -18.89 -14.18
N LEU A 336 3.64 -18.29 -13.05
CA LEU A 336 2.94 -18.99 -11.96
C LEU A 336 1.41 -18.84 -12.03
N GLY A 337 0.91 -17.90 -12.83
CA GLY A 337 -0.48 -17.52 -12.85
C GLY A 337 -0.89 -16.67 -11.65
N LYS A 338 -2.15 -16.20 -11.66
CA LYS A 338 -2.75 -15.43 -10.56
C LYS A 338 -3.25 -16.35 -9.45
N PRO A 339 -3.25 -15.91 -8.19
CA PRO A 339 -3.91 -16.63 -7.11
C PRO A 339 -5.39 -16.90 -7.41
N GLU A 340 -5.88 -18.10 -7.09
CA GLU A 340 -7.24 -18.58 -7.35
C GLU A 340 -8.31 -17.95 -6.42
N SER A 341 -7.90 -17.16 -5.44
CA SER A 341 -8.77 -16.47 -4.48
C SER A 341 -8.11 -15.20 -3.97
N ALA A 342 -8.89 -14.27 -3.39
CA ALA A 342 -8.36 -13.09 -2.71
C ALA A 342 -7.32 -13.50 -1.64
N TYR A 343 -6.05 -13.29 -1.95
CA TYR A 343 -4.91 -13.74 -1.16
C TYR A 343 -3.93 -12.59 -0.98
N TRP A 344 -3.97 -11.97 0.21
CA TRP A 344 -3.11 -10.86 0.60
C TRP A 344 -3.02 -9.79 -0.51
N LEU A 345 -1.83 -9.59 -1.08
CA LEU A 345 -1.54 -8.59 -2.12
C LEU A 345 -1.82 -9.08 -3.55
N GLY A 346 -2.50 -10.21 -3.72
CA GLY A 346 -2.80 -10.78 -5.04
C GLY A 346 -1.61 -11.50 -5.69
N GLU A 347 -0.56 -11.78 -4.93
CA GLU A 347 0.70 -12.33 -5.43
C GLU A 347 0.91 -13.81 -5.06
N ALA A 348 1.75 -14.50 -5.83
CA ALA A 348 2.06 -15.92 -5.61
C ALA A 348 2.80 -16.19 -4.29
N PHE A 349 3.52 -15.19 -3.79
CA PHE A 349 4.28 -15.26 -2.54
C PHE A 349 3.90 -14.12 -1.61
N ILE A 350 4.03 -14.36 -0.32
CA ILE A 350 3.89 -13.30 0.70
C ILE A 350 4.92 -13.48 1.81
N ILE A 351 5.40 -12.35 2.33
CA ILE A 351 6.34 -12.27 3.45
C ILE A 351 5.67 -11.48 4.57
N TRP A 352 5.71 -11.95 5.81
CA TRP A 352 5.17 -11.18 6.93
C TRP A 352 6.02 -11.30 8.19
N PHE A 353 5.92 -10.26 9.01
CA PHE A 353 6.43 -10.26 10.37
C PHE A 353 5.31 -10.63 11.36
N GLU A 354 5.65 -11.33 12.42
CA GLU A 354 4.74 -11.63 13.52
C GLU A 354 5.47 -11.61 14.87
N ARG A 355 4.83 -11.02 15.89
CA ARG A 355 5.30 -11.11 17.28
C ARG A 355 4.93 -12.48 17.86
N GLN A 356 5.93 -13.24 18.32
CA GLN A 356 5.77 -14.52 18.98
C GLN A 356 5.84 -14.39 20.51
N VAL A 357 5.40 -15.44 21.20
CA VAL A 357 5.51 -15.52 22.67
C VAL A 357 6.98 -15.59 23.07
N GLY A 358 7.38 -14.84 24.11
CA GLY A 358 8.77 -14.80 24.61
C GLY A 358 9.64 -13.74 23.95
N GLU A 359 9.07 -12.58 23.62
CA GLU A 359 9.77 -11.41 23.10
C GLU A 359 10.45 -11.58 21.73
N ARG A 360 9.96 -12.53 20.92
CA ARG A 360 10.55 -12.84 19.60
C ARG A 360 9.80 -12.21 18.44
N LEU A 361 10.53 -11.61 17.51
CA LEU A 361 10.03 -11.20 16.20
C LEU A 361 10.32 -12.33 15.23
N LYS A 362 9.33 -12.74 14.43
CA LYS A 362 9.47 -13.80 13.44
C LYS A 362 9.12 -13.27 12.05
N ILE A 363 9.90 -13.67 11.04
CA ILE A 363 9.58 -13.49 9.62
C ILE A 363 9.18 -14.83 9.02
N THR A 364 8.19 -14.83 8.12
CA THR A 364 7.74 -16.02 7.38
C THR A 364 7.61 -15.71 5.91
N VAL A 365 7.99 -16.66 5.04
CA VAL A 365 7.71 -16.64 3.59
C VAL A 365 6.78 -17.80 3.25
N GLU A 366 5.71 -17.52 2.53
CA GLU A 366 4.68 -18.51 2.15
C GLU A 366 4.34 -18.44 0.67
N VAL A 367 4.11 -19.61 0.09
CA VAL A 367 3.54 -19.79 -1.25
C VAL A 367 2.03 -19.82 -1.14
N GLY A 368 1.37 -18.93 -1.86
CA GLY A 368 -0.07 -18.75 -1.93
C GLY A 368 -0.81 -19.77 -2.80
N PRO A 369 -2.11 -19.53 -3.00
CA PRO A 369 -3.01 -20.42 -3.73
C PRO A 369 -2.95 -20.11 -5.23
N ILE A 370 -1.80 -20.34 -5.86
CA ILE A 370 -1.68 -20.33 -7.33
C ILE A 370 -2.21 -21.64 -7.93
N PRO A 371 -2.50 -21.70 -9.24
CA PRO A 371 -3.07 -22.89 -9.85
C PRO A 371 -2.22 -24.14 -9.61
N TYR A 372 -2.89 -25.27 -9.39
CA TYR A 372 -2.27 -26.45 -8.78
C TYR A 372 -1.07 -26.99 -9.58
N ALA A 373 -1.11 -26.98 -10.91
CA ALA A 373 -0.05 -27.53 -11.75
C ALA A 373 1.26 -26.73 -11.57
N GLU A 374 1.16 -25.41 -11.65
CA GLU A 374 2.24 -24.44 -11.46
C GLU A 374 2.74 -24.49 -10.02
N ARG A 375 1.82 -24.60 -9.06
CA ARG A 375 2.15 -24.75 -7.64
C ARG A 375 2.96 -26.01 -7.34
N TYR A 376 2.56 -27.15 -7.92
CA TYR A 376 3.24 -28.43 -7.75
C TYR A 376 4.64 -28.39 -8.36
N ARG A 377 4.76 -27.81 -9.57
CA ARG A 377 6.05 -27.59 -10.24
C ARG A 377 6.96 -26.70 -9.38
N LEU A 378 6.47 -25.54 -8.96
CA LEU A 378 7.22 -24.59 -8.13
C LEU A 378 7.74 -25.24 -6.84
N LEU A 379 6.88 -25.91 -6.08
CA LEU A 379 7.32 -26.58 -4.85
C LEU A 379 8.31 -27.71 -5.11
N THR A 380 8.23 -28.37 -6.27
CA THR A 380 9.21 -29.39 -6.66
C THR A 380 10.56 -28.77 -7.01
N GLU A 381 10.58 -27.68 -7.75
CA GLU A 381 11.82 -26.94 -8.07
C GLU A 381 12.47 -26.33 -6.81
N LEU A 382 11.66 -25.85 -5.87
CA LEU A 382 12.11 -25.40 -4.56
C LEU A 382 12.70 -26.55 -3.74
N GLU A 383 12.06 -27.73 -3.71
CA GLU A 383 12.61 -28.91 -3.02
C GLU A 383 13.93 -29.38 -3.65
N ASN A 384 14.03 -29.35 -4.98
CA ASN A 384 15.26 -29.68 -5.73
C ASN A 384 16.42 -28.73 -5.40
N ARG A 385 16.13 -27.51 -4.92
CA ARG A 385 17.10 -26.49 -4.48
C ARG A 385 17.25 -26.42 -2.96
N ASP A 386 16.96 -27.51 -2.27
CA ASP A 386 17.10 -27.66 -0.81
C ASP A 386 16.24 -26.66 0.00
N VAL A 387 15.10 -26.19 -0.53
CA VAL A 387 14.13 -25.42 0.26
C VAL A 387 13.25 -26.37 1.05
N SER A 388 13.29 -26.24 2.38
CA SER A 388 12.54 -27.13 3.28
C SER A 388 11.12 -26.63 3.52
N PHE A 389 10.14 -27.51 3.32
CA PHE A 389 8.74 -27.26 3.66
C PHE A 389 8.01 -28.59 3.97
N GLN A 390 6.78 -28.51 4.46
CA GLN A 390 5.99 -29.72 4.74
C GLN A 390 5.62 -30.44 3.44
N LYS A 391 5.93 -31.74 3.33
CA LYS A 391 5.64 -32.53 2.11
C LYS A 391 4.17 -32.50 1.68
N SER A 392 3.26 -32.42 2.65
CA SER A 392 1.82 -32.27 2.39
C SER A 392 1.51 -31.01 1.59
N GLY A 393 2.38 -30.00 1.55
CA GLY A 393 2.23 -28.79 0.75
C GLY A 393 2.08 -29.03 -0.75
N LYS A 394 2.51 -30.19 -1.29
CA LYS A 394 2.32 -30.56 -2.70
C LYS A 394 1.00 -31.28 -3.00
N GLU A 395 0.17 -31.56 -1.99
CA GLU A 395 -1.11 -32.24 -2.18
C GLU A 395 -2.13 -31.34 -2.90
N GLU A 396 -2.92 -31.93 -3.79
CA GLU A 396 -4.02 -31.26 -4.47
C GLU A 396 -5.03 -30.70 -3.45
N GLY A 397 -5.38 -29.42 -3.59
CA GLY A 397 -6.27 -28.69 -2.66
C GLY A 397 -5.55 -27.96 -1.51
N LYS A 398 -4.23 -28.09 -1.37
CA LYS A 398 -3.46 -27.28 -0.41
C LYS A 398 -3.23 -25.89 -0.96
N LYS A 399 -3.77 -24.91 -0.22
CA LYS A 399 -3.73 -23.50 -0.61
C LYS A 399 -2.43 -22.78 -0.23
N TYR A 400 -1.81 -23.17 0.88
CA TYR A 400 -0.71 -22.40 1.47
C TYR A 400 0.45 -23.31 1.89
N THR A 401 1.69 -22.86 1.70
CA THR A 401 2.86 -23.60 2.17
C THR A 401 3.96 -22.63 2.59
N LYS A 402 4.30 -22.67 3.89
CA LYS A 402 5.42 -21.93 4.45
C LYS A 402 6.71 -22.60 4.00
N ILE A 403 7.56 -21.82 3.34
CA ILE A 403 8.84 -22.27 2.77
C ILE A 403 10.03 -21.72 3.54
N TYR A 404 9.81 -20.76 4.44
CA TYR A 404 10.84 -20.23 5.32
C TYR A 404 10.25 -19.60 6.56
N THR A 405 10.94 -19.77 7.69
CA THR A 405 10.67 -19.06 8.93
C THR A 405 11.96 -18.80 9.69
N ALA A 406 12.17 -17.57 10.15
CA ALA A 406 13.27 -17.22 11.04
C ALA A 406 12.78 -16.26 12.13
N TRP A 407 13.48 -16.20 13.25
CA TRP A 407 13.12 -15.32 14.35
C TRP A 407 14.36 -14.75 15.05
N THR A 408 14.18 -13.60 15.68
CA THR A 408 15.17 -12.94 16.53
C THR A 408 14.49 -12.47 17.82
N ASP A 409 15.24 -12.39 18.91
CA ASP A 409 14.76 -11.78 20.14
C ASP A 409 14.77 -10.24 19.98
N VAL A 410 13.78 -9.57 20.56
CA VAL A 410 13.67 -8.11 20.66
C VAL A 410 13.76 -7.75 22.15
N GLY A 411 14.74 -6.94 22.54
CA GLY A 411 14.98 -6.58 23.94
C GLY A 411 13.87 -5.71 24.52
N ASP A 412 13.41 -4.70 23.79
CA ASP A 412 12.26 -3.88 24.15
C ASP A 412 11.23 -3.78 23.03
N TRP A 413 10.06 -4.40 23.26
CA TRP A 413 8.92 -4.33 22.35
C TRP A 413 8.15 -3.00 22.39
N ALA A 414 8.42 -2.15 23.37
CA ALA A 414 7.88 -0.81 23.43
C ALA A 414 8.69 0.16 22.55
N SER A 415 9.96 -0.16 22.28
CA SER A 415 10.84 0.63 21.42
C SER A 415 10.61 0.34 19.94
N LYS A 416 10.05 1.32 19.21
CA LYS A 416 9.89 1.23 17.74
C LYS A 416 11.22 0.97 17.04
N GLN A 417 12.30 1.65 17.48
CA GLN A 417 13.63 1.52 16.88
C GLN A 417 14.21 0.12 17.05
N GLU A 418 14.00 -0.53 18.21
CA GLU A 418 14.52 -1.88 18.43
C GLU A 418 13.75 -2.94 17.62
N VAL A 419 12.43 -2.78 17.48
CA VAL A 419 11.62 -3.62 16.59
C VAL A 419 12.03 -3.44 15.13
N LEU A 420 12.21 -2.20 14.67
CA LEU A 420 12.68 -1.87 13.32
C LEU A 420 14.05 -2.50 13.03
N LYS A 421 15.00 -2.36 13.96
CA LYS A 421 16.32 -2.99 13.84
C LYS A 421 16.19 -4.51 13.73
N SER A 422 15.33 -5.12 14.54
CA SER A 422 15.06 -6.56 14.49
C SER A 422 14.42 -7.01 13.18
N MET A 423 13.57 -6.19 12.56
CA MET A 423 13.03 -6.44 11.22
C MET A 423 14.14 -6.48 10.18
N PHE A 424 15.06 -5.52 10.19
CA PHE A 424 16.21 -5.51 9.28
C PHE A 424 17.18 -6.68 9.50
N VAL A 425 17.42 -7.07 10.77
CA VAL A 425 18.21 -8.28 11.08
C VAL A 425 17.64 -9.52 10.39
N LEU A 426 16.31 -9.69 10.43
CA LEU A 426 15.63 -10.80 9.76
C LEU A 426 15.60 -10.64 8.23
N TYR A 427 15.36 -9.42 7.75
CA TYR A 427 15.19 -9.13 6.32
C TYR A 427 16.50 -9.22 5.54
N ASP A 428 17.62 -8.84 6.15
CA ASP A 428 18.95 -8.93 5.55
C ASP A 428 19.68 -10.24 5.88
N ALA A 429 18.99 -11.19 6.55
CA ALA A 429 19.56 -12.48 6.89
C ALA A 429 20.05 -13.22 5.62
N PRO A 430 21.29 -13.76 5.61
CA PRO A 430 21.84 -14.45 4.44
C PRO A 430 21.00 -15.63 3.97
N GLU A 431 20.31 -16.33 4.88
CA GLU A 431 19.44 -17.47 4.59
C GLU A 431 18.16 -17.04 3.87
N LEU A 432 17.62 -15.86 4.20
CA LEU A 432 16.43 -15.33 3.54
C LEU A 432 16.76 -14.84 2.14
N ASN A 433 17.89 -14.15 1.95
CA ASN A 433 18.34 -13.73 0.62
C ASN A 433 18.65 -14.96 -0.28
N ASP A 434 19.18 -16.04 0.31
CA ASP A 434 19.38 -17.31 -0.41
C ASP A 434 18.07 -17.96 -0.85
N LEU A 435 17.04 -17.91 0.00
CA LEU A 435 15.70 -18.34 -0.36
C LEU A 435 15.16 -17.52 -1.53
N PHE A 436 15.29 -16.19 -1.50
CA PHE A 436 14.81 -15.33 -2.59
C PHE A 436 15.44 -15.72 -3.93
N ARG A 437 16.76 -15.98 -3.94
CA ARG A 437 17.45 -16.48 -5.14
C ARG A 437 16.91 -17.83 -5.59
N LYS A 438 16.76 -18.79 -4.67
CA LYS A 438 16.20 -20.11 -5.00
C LYS A 438 14.78 -20.04 -5.55
N ILE A 439 13.97 -19.09 -5.07
CA ILE A 439 12.65 -18.82 -5.63
C ILE A 439 12.79 -18.35 -7.09
N ALA A 440 13.63 -17.35 -7.36
CA ALA A 440 13.85 -16.87 -8.73
C ALA A 440 14.40 -17.97 -9.66
N GLU A 441 15.39 -18.75 -9.22
CA GLU A 441 15.95 -19.89 -9.97
C GLU A 441 14.89 -20.97 -10.27
N SER A 442 13.93 -21.19 -9.38
CA SER A 442 12.83 -22.13 -9.58
C SER A 442 11.82 -21.62 -10.61
N VAL A 443 11.44 -20.34 -10.52
CA VAL A 443 10.49 -19.75 -11.47
C VAL A 443 11.12 -19.63 -12.86
N GLU A 444 12.39 -19.24 -12.95
CA GLU A 444 13.12 -19.20 -14.23
C GLU A 444 13.22 -20.59 -14.86
N ALA A 445 13.53 -21.64 -14.09
CA ALA A 445 13.56 -23.00 -14.62
C ALA A 445 12.19 -23.47 -15.13
N MET A 446 11.10 -23.06 -14.48
CA MET A 446 9.74 -23.37 -14.95
C MET A 446 9.41 -22.69 -16.29
N ALA A 447 9.86 -21.45 -16.47
CA ALA A 447 9.71 -20.68 -17.72
C ALA A 447 10.62 -21.24 -18.83
N ASP A 448 11.87 -21.54 -18.49
CA ASP A 448 12.85 -22.13 -19.40
C ASP A 448 12.41 -23.55 -19.82
N GLU A 449 11.73 -24.36 -18.99
CA GLU A 449 11.17 -25.67 -19.40
C GLU A 449 10.06 -25.54 -20.46
N GLU A 450 9.27 -24.46 -20.42
CA GLU A 450 8.28 -24.16 -21.45
C GLU A 450 8.94 -23.76 -22.79
N GLU A 451 10.12 -23.11 -22.74
CA GLU A 451 10.96 -22.85 -23.91
C GLU A 451 11.85 -24.05 -24.31
N ALA A 452 12.26 -24.92 -23.38
CA ALA A 452 13.22 -26.01 -23.53
C ALA A 452 12.61 -27.35 -23.96
N VAL A 453 11.31 -27.40 -24.27
CA VAL A 453 10.79 -28.33 -25.29
C VAL A 453 11.56 -28.18 -26.64
N LEU A 454 12.43 -27.17 -26.76
CA LEU A 454 13.33 -26.88 -27.87
C LEU A 454 14.85 -26.78 -27.56
N LEU A 455 15.40 -27.46 -26.53
CA LEU A 455 16.81 -27.96 -26.39
C LEU A 455 17.43 -27.76 -24.99
N GLU A 456 18.11 -28.81 -24.50
CA GLU A 456 18.66 -28.97 -23.13
C GLU A 456 20.07 -28.38 -22.94
N LYS A 457 20.40 -27.93 -21.71
CA LYS A 457 21.66 -28.30 -21.01
C LYS A 457 21.77 -27.92 -19.52
N GLU A 458 22.75 -28.59 -18.89
CA GLU A 458 23.05 -28.87 -17.48
C GLU A 458 23.47 -27.71 -16.55
N VAL A 459 23.35 -27.97 -15.24
CA VAL A 459 23.52 -27.08 -14.07
C VAL A 459 24.77 -27.46 -13.24
N VAL A 460 25.52 -26.47 -12.72
CA VAL A 460 26.48 -26.63 -11.61
C VAL A 460 26.45 -25.40 -10.69
N SER A 461 26.59 -25.59 -9.37
CA SER A 461 26.41 -24.60 -8.29
C SER A 461 27.71 -23.94 -7.78
N TYR A 462 27.63 -22.80 -7.07
CA TYR A 462 28.19 -22.46 -5.72
C TYR A 462 28.43 -20.94 -5.45
N LYS A 463 27.90 -20.43 -4.30
CA LYS A 463 28.26 -19.35 -3.32
C LYS A 463 28.70 -17.88 -3.65
N ARG A 464 27.75 -16.95 -3.39
CA ARG A 464 27.63 -15.77 -2.45
C ARG A 464 28.72 -14.66 -2.31
N GLU A 465 28.28 -13.41 -2.55
CA GLU A 465 28.19 -12.23 -1.62
C GLU A 465 27.29 -11.14 -2.27
N ARG A 466 26.73 -10.17 -1.52
CA ARG A 466 25.88 -9.06 -2.04
C ARG A 466 26.75 -8.10 -2.88
N ALA A 467 27.02 -8.45 -4.14
CA ALA A 467 27.99 -7.74 -4.97
C ALA A 467 27.32 -6.60 -5.75
N THR A 468 27.69 -5.35 -5.49
CA THR A 468 27.47 -4.25 -6.45
C THR A 468 28.14 -4.60 -7.78
N PHE A 469 27.63 -4.12 -8.92
CA PHE A 469 28.27 -4.36 -10.21
C PHE A 469 29.76 -4.08 -10.14
N SER A 470 30.59 -5.08 -10.42
CA SER A 470 32.01 -4.83 -10.60
C SER A 470 32.21 -3.93 -11.82
N PRO A 471 33.05 -2.87 -11.73
CA PRO A 471 33.41 -2.07 -12.89
C PRO A 471 34.04 -2.90 -14.01
N GLN A 472 34.67 -4.03 -13.66
CA GLN A 472 35.36 -4.90 -14.60
C GLN A 472 34.39 -5.75 -15.41
N ALA A 473 33.35 -6.32 -14.80
CA ALA A 473 32.30 -7.06 -15.52
C ALA A 473 31.64 -6.20 -16.62
N PHE A 474 31.22 -4.98 -16.27
CA PHE A 474 30.61 -4.07 -17.25
C PHE A 474 31.60 -3.64 -18.34
N ARG A 475 32.88 -3.45 -17.99
CA ARG A 475 33.92 -3.14 -18.98
C ARG A 475 34.12 -4.29 -19.96
N GLN A 476 34.19 -5.54 -19.47
CA GLN A 476 34.33 -6.73 -20.30
C GLN A 476 33.16 -6.87 -21.28
N PHE A 477 31.93 -6.67 -20.80
CA PHE A 477 30.74 -6.62 -21.65
C PHE A 477 30.86 -5.54 -22.74
N CYS A 478 31.17 -4.30 -22.37
CA CYS A 478 31.29 -3.21 -23.35
C CYS A 478 32.40 -3.46 -24.37
N GLU A 479 33.55 -4.01 -23.97
CA GLU A 479 34.63 -4.37 -24.89
C GLU A 479 34.21 -5.48 -25.86
N ALA A 480 33.49 -6.50 -25.37
CA ALA A 480 32.97 -7.59 -26.21
C ALA A 480 31.93 -7.09 -27.24
N GLN A 481 31.09 -6.14 -26.85
CA GLN A 481 30.05 -5.56 -27.70
C GLN A 481 30.52 -4.35 -28.52
N GLY A 482 31.78 -3.92 -28.38
CA GLY A 482 32.33 -2.78 -29.10
C GLY A 482 31.71 -1.42 -28.71
N VAL A 483 31.28 -1.26 -27.46
CA VAL A 483 30.70 0.00 -26.95
C VAL A 483 31.82 0.97 -26.56
N ASP A 484 31.85 2.13 -27.21
CA ASP A 484 32.85 3.17 -27.01
C ASP A 484 32.82 3.78 -25.58
N GLU A 485 33.94 4.34 -25.14
CA GLU A 485 34.06 4.92 -23.79
C GLU A 485 33.10 6.10 -23.54
N ASP A 486 32.86 6.91 -24.58
CA ASP A 486 31.93 8.04 -24.51
C ASP A 486 30.45 7.61 -24.60
N GLU A 487 30.19 6.36 -24.97
CA GLU A 487 28.85 5.77 -25.12
C GLU A 487 28.45 4.90 -23.92
N ARG A 488 29.27 4.86 -22.86
CA ARG A 488 29.00 4.09 -21.64
C ARG A 488 29.22 4.92 -20.39
N LYS A 489 28.45 4.60 -19.35
CA LYS A 489 28.70 5.11 -17.99
C LYS A 489 28.50 4.02 -16.97
N TYR A 490 29.56 3.77 -16.23
CA TYR A 490 29.50 2.92 -15.05
C TYR A 490 28.83 3.66 -13.88
N HIS A 491 27.85 3.00 -13.29
CA HIS A 491 27.29 3.33 -11.99
C HIS A 491 27.10 2.01 -11.24
N PHE A 492 27.46 1.96 -9.95
CA PHE A 492 27.52 0.70 -9.19
C PHE A 492 26.17 -0.04 -9.05
N ARG A 493 25.05 0.67 -9.22
CA ARG A 493 23.69 0.07 -9.27
C ARG A 493 23.14 -0.11 -10.68
N SER A 494 23.58 0.74 -11.60
CA SER A 494 22.93 0.90 -12.89
C SER A 494 23.91 1.28 -13.99
N PRO A 495 24.87 0.40 -14.31
CA PRO A 495 25.76 0.63 -15.43
C PRO A 495 24.94 0.69 -16.71
N SER A 496 25.24 1.66 -17.56
CA SER A 496 24.37 2.03 -18.67
C SER A 496 25.18 2.41 -19.90
N PHE A 497 24.59 2.24 -21.07
CA PHE A 497 25.22 2.54 -22.35
C PHE A 497 24.18 2.95 -23.40
N ILE A 498 24.67 3.55 -24.48
CA ILE A 498 23.90 3.92 -25.66
C ILE A 498 24.50 3.25 -26.89
N LEU A 499 23.74 3.28 -27.99
CA LEU A 499 24.20 2.82 -29.29
C LEU A 499 24.31 4.01 -30.27
N PRO A 500 25.10 3.88 -31.35
CA PRO A 500 25.22 4.93 -32.36
C PRO A 500 23.88 5.40 -32.95
N SER A 501 22.90 4.51 -33.11
CA SER A 501 21.54 4.89 -33.54
C SER A 501 20.85 5.83 -32.56
N PHE A 502 21.10 5.70 -31.26
CA PHE A 502 20.47 6.54 -30.26
C PHE A 502 21.02 7.97 -30.35
N SER A 503 22.33 8.10 -30.63
CA SER A 503 22.98 9.37 -30.90
C SER A 503 22.44 10.04 -32.17
N ARG A 504 22.28 9.30 -33.28
CA ARG A 504 21.64 9.83 -34.51
C ARG A 504 20.20 10.27 -34.28
N LEU A 505 19.42 9.50 -33.52
CA LEU A 505 18.06 9.88 -33.17
C LEU A 505 18.02 11.08 -32.23
N LYS A 506 19.02 11.27 -31.37
CA LYS A 506 19.17 12.48 -30.55
C LYS A 506 19.36 13.72 -31.43
N GLU A 507 20.13 13.64 -32.50
CA GLU A 507 20.28 14.77 -33.44
C GLU A 507 18.95 15.14 -34.11
N ARG A 508 18.14 14.13 -34.44
CA ARG A 508 16.85 14.30 -35.13
C ARG A 508 15.71 14.75 -34.20
N PHE A 509 15.58 14.11 -33.05
CA PHE A 509 14.48 14.33 -32.10
C PHE A 509 14.89 15.22 -30.91
N GLY A 510 16.14 15.67 -30.84
CA GLY A 510 16.65 16.54 -29.79
C GLY A 510 16.82 15.83 -28.44
N GLU A 511 17.22 16.63 -27.45
CA GLU A 511 17.45 16.16 -26.08
C GLU A 511 16.14 15.99 -25.29
N THR A 512 16.25 15.30 -24.16
CA THR A 512 15.18 15.18 -23.18
C THR A 512 14.82 16.52 -22.53
N ARG A 513 13.54 16.69 -22.19
CA ARG A 513 13.01 17.93 -21.58
C ARG A 513 13.41 18.12 -20.11
N ILE A 514 13.93 17.06 -19.49
CA ILE A 514 14.55 17.09 -18.16
C ILE A 514 15.95 16.50 -18.26
N LYS A 515 16.81 16.80 -17.28
CA LYS A 515 18.06 16.05 -17.12
C LYS A 515 17.70 14.59 -16.87
N TRP A 516 18.06 13.72 -17.80
CA TRP A 516 17.71 12.32 -17.81
C TRP A 516 18.95 11.50 -18.07
N TRP A 517 19.34 10.74 -17.05
CA TRP A 517 20.62 10.03 -16.99
C TRP A 517 21.78 10.96 -17.35
N TRP A 518 22.83 10.42 -17.97
CA TRP A 518 24.07 11.15 -18.23
C TRP A 518 24.18 11.69 -19.65
N GLN A 519 23.30 11.29 -20.57
CA GLN A 519 23.41 11.62 -22.00
C GLN A 519 22.21 12.42 -22.55
N ASN A 520 21.09 12.51 -21.83
CA ASN A 520 19.88 13.26 -22.21
C ASN A 520 19.33 12.94 -23.62
N GLY A 521 19.60 11.75 -24.16
CA GLY A 521 19.12 11.31 -25.47
C GLY A 521 17.77 10.60 -25.43
N PRO A 522 17.30 10.11 -26.59
CA PRO A 522 15.99 9.46 -26.69
C PRO A 522 15.95 8.08 -26.03
N PHE A 523 17.05 7.33 -26.05
CA PHE A 523 17.10 5.96 -25.54
C PHE A 523 18.30 5.74 -24.64
N LEU A 524 18.16 4.78 -23.73
CA LEU A 524 19.22 4.27 -22.88
C LEU A 524 19.01 2.78 -22.62
N ILE A 525 20.11 2.01 -22.56
CA ILE A 525 20.12 0.67 -22.02
C ILE A 525 20.87 0.70 -20.69
N TRP A 526 20.34 0.02 -19.67
CA TRP A 526 21.06 -0.19 -18.42
C TRP A 526 20.78 -1.54 -17.83
N PHE A 527 21.69 -1.94 -16.95
CA PHE A 527 21.55 -3.14 -16.14
C PHE A 527 21.15 -2.77 -14.71
N GLU A 528 20.54 -3.70 -14.02
CA GLU A 528 20.20 -3.60 -12.60
C GLU A 528 20.34 -4.98 -11.96
N GLN A 529 20.88 -5.04 -10.74
CA GLN A 529 20.86 -6.25 -9.94
C GLN A 529 19.62 -6.22 -9.05
N LEU A 530 18.74 -7.20 -9.21
CA LEU A 530 17.56 -7.39 -8.37
C LEU A 530 17.94 -8.07 -7.05
N ARG A 531 17.11 -7.90 -6.03
CA ARG A 531 17.37 -8.43 -4.68
C ARG A 531 17.35 -9.96 -4.66
N ASP A 532 16.55 -10.57 -5.52
CA ASP A 532 16.49 -12.01 -5.73
C ASP A 532 17.69 -12.56 -6.51
N GLY A 533 18.69 -11.73 -6.85
CA GLY A 533 19.92 -12.16 -7.52
C GLY A 533 19.84 -12.21 -9.04
N ARG A 534 18.71 -11.81 -9.64
CA ARG A 534 18.61 -11.64 -11.10
C ARG A 534 19.34 -10.40 -11.58
N LEU A 535 20.03 -10.54 -12.71
CA LEU A 535 20.47 -9.43 -13.55
C LEU A 535 19.32 -9.04 -14.47
N LYS A 536 18.92 -7.78 -14.41
CA LYS A 536 17.92 -7.17 -15.28
C LYS A 536 18.58 -6.29 -16.32
N LEU A 537 18.14 -6.38 -17.57
CA LEU A 537 18.43 -5.42 -18.63
C LEU A 537 17.15 -4.66 -18.97
N VAL A 538 17.26 -3.32 -19.11
CA VAL A 538 16.15 -2.47 -19.55
C VAL A 538 16.59 -1.61 -20.74
N LEU A 539 15.76 -1.57 -21.78
CA LEU A 539 15.79 -0.54 -22.83
C LEU A 539 14.61 0.41 -22.62
N GLU A 540 14.88 1.71 -22.52
CA GLU A 540 13.83 2.71 -22.25
C GLU A 540 13.92 3.94 -23.14
N LEU A 541 12.74 4.44 -23.52
CA LEU A 541 12.51 5.71 -24.19
C LEU A 541 12.34 6.84 -23.17
N GLY A 542 13.26 7.81 -23.21
CA GLY A 542 13.35 8.92 -22.28
C GLY A 542 12.33 10.06 -22.49
N PRO A 543 12.31 11.05 -21.58
CA PRO A 543 11.35 12.15 -21.54
C PRO A 543 11.63 13.20 -22.63
N LEU A 544 11.45 12.85 -23.91
CA LEU A 544 11.47 13.81 -25.00
C LEU A 544 10.35 14.85 -24.86
N TYR A 545 10.50 15.98 -25.56
CA TYR A 545 9.44 16.96 -25.71
C TYR A 545 8.21 16.32 -26.37
N GLY A 546 7.01 16.66 -25.89
CA GLY A 546 5.78 15.93 -26.19
C GLY A 546 5.56 15.62 -27.67
N ASP A 547 5.69 16.61 -28.56
CA ASP A 547 5.47 16.40 -30.00
C ASP A 547 6.53 15.51 -30.63
N LYS A 548 7.79 15.63 -30.20
CA LYS A 548 8.90 14.81 -30.69
C LYS A 548 8.83 13.38 -30.15
N ARG A 549 8.36 13.20 -28.92
CA ARG A 549 8.10 11.89 -28.32
C ARG A 549 7.05 11.13 -29.13
N VAL A 550 5.91 11.77 -29.37
CA VAL A 550 4.80 11.15 -30.12
C VAL A 550 5.26 10.82 -31.53
N ALA A 551 5.95 11.74 -32.22
CA ALA A 551 6.49 11.47 -33.54
C ALA A 551 7.46 10.27 -33.59
N LEU A 552 8.35 10.13 -32.60
CA LEU A 552 9.25 8.97 -32.52
C LEU A 552 8.48 7.67 -32.23
N ILE A 553 7.47 7.71 -31.35
CA ILE A 553 6.62 6.54 -31.08
C ILE A 553 5.85 6.15 -32.34
N ASP A 554 5.25 7.09 -33.06
CA ASP A 554 4.51 6.83 -34.29
C ASP A 554 5.41 6.16 -35.36
N GLU A 555 6.68 6.58 -35.45
CA GLU A 555 7.67 5.93 -36.32
C GLU A 555 8.00 4.51 -35.86
N LEU A 556 8.16 4.27 -34.56
CA LEU A 556 8.39 2.92 -34.02
C LEU A 556 7.19 1.99 -34.25
N GLU A 557 5.96 2.50 -34.09
CA GLU A 557 4.73 1.76 -34.36
C GLU A 557 4.55 1.43 -35.84
N ALA A 558 4.95 2.32 -36.75
CA ALA A 558 4.95 2.05 -38.18
C ALA A 558 5.82 0.85 -38.57
N TYR A 559 6.82 0.53 -37.74
CA TYR A 559 7.70 -0.63 -37.86
C TYR A 559 7.27 -1.84 -37.01
N GLY A 560 6.10 -1.78 -36.36
CA GLY A 560 5.48 -2.92 -35.68
C GLY A 560 5.75 -3.03 -34.18
N LEU A 561 6.37 -2.02 -33.54
CA LEU A 561 6.48 -1.99 -32.08
C LEU A 561 5.15 -1.56 -31.45
N GLU A 562 4.71 -2.24 -30.40
CA GLU A 562 3.46 -1.91 -29.71
C GLU A 562 3.69 -0.99 -28.50
N PHE A 563 2.84 0.02 -28.34
CA PHE A 563 2.89 0.95 -27.21
C PHE A 563 1.56 1.04 -26.47
N LYS A 564 1.62 0.96 -25.14
CA LYS A 564 0.47 1.28 -24.28
C LYS A 564 -0.01 2.73 -24.53
N PRO A 565 -1.33 3.02 -24.48
CA PRO A 565 -1.85 4.38 -24.69
C PRO A 565 -1.22 5.44 -23.78
N ALA A 566 -0.90 5.08 -22.54
CA ALA A 566 -0.20 5.96 -21.59
C ALA A 566 1.17 6.45 -22.09
N SER A 567 1.89 5.61 -22.86
CA SER A 567 3.20 5.95 -23.43
C SER A 567 3.15 7.09 -24.44
N LYS A 568 1.99 7.28 -25.10
CA LYS A 568 1.73 8.32 -26.10
C LYS A 568 1.31 9.66 -25.50
N GLN A 569 1.13 9.73 -24.18
CA GLN A 569 0.86 10.99 -23.52
C GLN A 569 2.09 11.91 -23.65
N LYS A 570 1.85 13.17 -24.06
CA LYS A 570 2.92 14.18 -24.14
C LYS A 570 3.64 14.38 -22.80
N THR A 571 2.97 14.10 -21.69
CA THR A 571 3.46 14.19 -20.31
C THR A 571 4.18 12.93 -19.81
N ALA A 572 4.17 11.81 -20.55
CA ALA A 572 4.86 10.59 -20.15
C ALA A 572 6.36 10.86 -19.94
N LYS A 573 6.90 10.40 -18.81
CA LYS A 573 8.32 10.61 -18.45
C LYS A 573 9.22 9.59 -19.12
N TYR A 574 8.84 8.32 -19.12
CA TYR A 574 9.62 7.27 -19.73
C TYR A 574 8.71 6.12 -20.18
N THR A 575 9.17 5.34 -21.15
CA THR A 575 8.49 4.11 -21.60
C THR A 575 9.52 3.02 -21.77
N ARG A 576 9.39 1.94 -21.01
CA ARG A 576 10.20 0.73 -21.20
C ARG A 576 9.78 0.06 -22.50
N LEU A 577 10.74 -0.15 -23.39
CA LEU A 577 10.54 -0.84 -24.65
C LEU A 577 10.84 -2.34 -24.52
N PHE A 578 11.80 -2.68 -23.68
CA PHE A 578 12.20 -4.06 -23.44
C PHE A 578 12.72 -4.20 -22.01
N THR A 579 12.40 -5.33 -21.39
CA THR A 579 12.98 -5.77 -20.13
C THR A 579 13.18 -7.28 -20.20
N ASN A 580 14.32 -7.76 -19.72
CA ASN A 580 14.53 -9.18 -19.49
C ASN A 580 15.40 -9.36 -18.24
N THR A 581 15.25 -10.48 -17.55
CA THR A 581 15.96 -10.82 -16.32
C THR A 581 16.52 -12.23 -16.39
N LYS A 582 17.73 -12.43 -15.89
CA LYS A 582 18.34 -13.77 -15.75
C LYS A 582 19.07 -13.90 -14.42
N VAL A 583 18.88 -15.01 -13.72
CA VAL A 583 19.60 -15.28 -12.47
C VAL A 583 21.09 -15.37 -12.73
N ILE A 584 21.89 -14.70 -11.89
CA ILE A 584 23.33 -14.90 -11.82
C ILE A 584 23.66 -15.68 -10.55
N ASP A 585 24.34 -16.80 -10.75
CA ASP A 585 24.79 -17.74 -9.75
C ASP A 585 25.99 -17.22 -8.95
N ASP A 586 26.97 -16.62 -9.64
CA ASP A 586 28.15 -16.00 -9.04
C ASP A 586 28.35 -14.55 -9.53
N TRP A 587 28.01 -13.60 -8.66
CA TRP A 587 28.20 -12.17 -8.91
C TRP A 587 29.63 -11.67 -8.67
N GLN A 588 30.51 -12.49 -8.09
CA GLN A 588 31.92 -12.16 -7.88
C GLN A 588 32.80 -12.55 -9.09
N ASP A 589 32.30 -13.43 -9.95
CA ASP A 589 32.94 -13.74 -11.22
C ASP A 589 32.56 -12.69 -12.28
N ASP A 590 33.46 -11.73 -12.48
CA ASP A 590 33.30 -10.66 -13.46
C ASP A 590 32.99 -11.19 -14.87
N SER A 591 33.61 -12.30 -15.27
CA SER A 591 33.42 -12.89 -16.59
C SER A 591 32.06 -13.55 -16.72
N ARG A 592 31.59 -14.23 -15.66
CA ARG A 592 30.23 -14.77 -15.61
C ARG A 592 29.16 -13.68 -15.72
N VAL A 593 29.34 -12.58 -15.00
CA VAL A 593 28.42 -11.43 -15.05
C VAL A 593 28.44 -10.79 -16.45
N ALA A 594 29.63 -10.59 -17.04
CA ALA A 594 29.76 -10.05 -18.40
C ALA A 594 29.14 -10.96 -19.47
N ASP A 595 29.29 -12.27 -19.35
CA ASP A 595 28.65 -13.25 -20.23
C ASP A 595 27.12 -13.18 -20.11
N MET A 596 26.58 -13.00 -18.90
CA MET A 596 25.14 -12.87 -18.72
C MET A 596 24.60 -11.54 -19.24
N MET A 597 25.34 -10.43 -19.05
CA MET A 597 25.04 -9.15 -19.70
C MET A 597 24.97 -9.31 -21.22
N THR A 598 25.93 -10.05 -21.80
CA THR A 598 25.97 -10.36 -23.23
C THR A 598 24.75 -11.16 -23.67
N ARG A 599 24.39 -12.23 -22.94
CA ARG A 599 23.20 -13.03 -23.26
C ARG A 599 21.90 -12.22 -23.22
N LEU A 600 21.73 -11.37 -22.19
CA LEU A 600 20.56 -10.48 -22.10
C LEU A 600 20.54 -9.45 -23.23
N TYR A 601 21.71 -8.96 -23.64
CA TYR A 601 21.82 -8.02 -24.76
C TYR A 601 21.53 -8.71 -26.10
N GLU A 602 21.99 -9.94 -26.30
CA GLU A 602 21.80 -10.74 -27.51
C GLU A 602 20.39 -11.38 -27.61
N ASP A 603 19.51 -11.12 -26.64
CA ASP A 603 18.13 -11.60 -26.66
C ASP A 603 17.45 -11.27 -28.00
N PRO A 604 16.86 -12.25 -28.71
CA PRO A 604 16.29 -12.04 -30.03
C PRO A 604 15.22 -10.94 -30.08
N LYS A 605 14.40 -10.80 -29.03
CA LYS A 605 13.35 -9.78 -28.96
C LYS A 605 13.97 -8.39 -28.77
N LEU A 606 15.01 -8.26 -27.95
CA LEU A 606 15.75 -7.00 -27.81
C LEU A 606 16.43 -6.62 -29.13
N GLN A 607 17.14 -7.56 -29.75
CA GLN A 607 17.84 -7.32 -31.01
C GLN A 607 16.88 -6.89 -32.12
N GLU A 608 15.66 -7.43 -32.16
CA GLU A 608 14.64 -6.98 -33.10
C GLU A 608 14.20 -5.53 -32.84
N VAL A 609 13.99 -5.14 -31.58
CA VAL A 609 13.67 -3.76 -31.21
C VAL A 609 14.81 -2.81 -31.60
N LEU A 610 16.06 -3.21 -31.32
CA LEU A 610 17.24 -2.41 -31.68
C LEU A 610 17.41 -2.27 -33.20
N ARG A 611 17.12 -3.33 -33.96
CA ARG A 611 17.13 -3.31 -35.44
C ARG A 611 16.11 -2.30 -35.98
N ILE A 612 14.91 -2.24 -35.40
CA ILE A 612 13.89 -1.24 -35.77
C ILE A 612 14.39 0.18 -35.47
N ILE A 613 14.95 0.41 -34.28
CA ILE A 613 15.51 1.71 -33.89
C ILE A 613 16.65 2.12 -34.85
N GLU A 614 17.50 1.17 -35.24
CA GLU A 614 18.58 1.39 -36.21
C GLU A 614 18.02 1.84 -37.56
N MET A 615 17.01 1.15 -38.11
CA MET A 615 16.37 1.51 -39.38
C MET A 615 15.80 2.93 -39.35
N ILE A 616 15.05 3.27 -38.30
CA ILE A 616 14.46 4.62 -38.12
C ILE A 616 15.55 5.69 -38.00
N SER A 617 16.69 5.35 -37.39
CA SER A 617 17.82 6.27 -37.29
C SER A 617 18.45 6.60 -38.64
N LEU A 618 18.38 5.68 -39.62
CA LEU A 618 19.04 5.80 -40.93
C LEU A 618 18.16 6.46 -42.00
N GLU A 619 16.83 6.33 -41.92
CA GLU A 619 15.88 6.78 -42.96
C GLU A 619 15.93 8.28 -43.31
N LYS A 620 16.46 9.16 -42.46
CA LYS A 620 16.54 10.61 -42.74
C LYS A 620 17.94 11.22 -42.62
N SER A 621 18.97 10.44 -42.32
CA SER A 621 20.37 10.91 -42.31
C SER A 621 21.00 11.01 -43.72
N GLY A 622 20.28 10.65 -44.78
CA GLY A 622 20.78 10.76 -46.16
C GLY A 622 21.92 9.79 -46.50
N ILE A 623 22.14 8.76 -45.70
CA ILE A 623 23.11 7.69 -45.97
C ILE A 623 22.34 6.50 -46.53
N GLN A 624 22.17 6.50 -47.84
CA GLN A 624 21.70 5.34 -48.58
C GLN A 624 22.93 4.46 -48.85
N GLU A 625 23.27 3.56 -47.93
CA GLU A 625 24.21 2.48 -48.25
C GLU A 625 23.50 1.41 -49.07
N GLU A 626 23.56 1.56 -50.39
CA GLU A 626 23.43 0.42 -51.29
C GLU A 626 24.66 -0.48 -51.15
N SER A 627 24.55 -1.57 -50.39
CA SER A 627 25.15 -2.83 -50.82
C SER A 627 24.69 -4.07 -50.06
N LYS A 628 24.12 -4.97 -50.86
CA LYS A 628 24.35 -6.43 -50.88
C LYS A 628 24.17 -7.16 -49.56
N TRP A 629 23.10 -7.95 -49.45
CA TRP A 629 23.19 -9.42 -49.41
C TRP A 629 21.89 -10.04 -49.96
N ARG A 630 22.07 -11.01 -50.85
CA ARG A 630 21.11 -12.07 -51.19
C ARG A 630 21.30 -13.20 -50.19
#